data_AF-A0A662GV26-F1
#
_entry.id   AF-A0A662GV26-F1
#
_cell.length_a   1.000
_cell.length_b   1.000
_cell.length_c   1.000
_cell.angle_alpha   90.00
_cell.angle_beta   90.00
_cell.angle_gamma   90.00
#
_symmetry.space_group_name_H-M   'P 1'
#
loop_
_entity.id
_entity.type
_entity.pdbx_description
1 polymer ?
#
loop_
_entity_poly.entity_id
_entity_poly.type
_entity_poly.pdbx_seq_one_letter_code
_entity_poly.pdbx_strand_id
1 'polypeptide(L)'
;MLVKEKKRRGVKGFDITKLPYKIKMYMNNQILIPARLVRALGIGDAEKAKITIKYKNKQVEIEAKLLKTRYTDSRQFTIPKPVREELKLIPGEEIEIINIKPL
;
A
#
# COMPACT_ATOMS: atom_id res chain seq x y z
N MET A 1 -0.66 -39.53 -9.50
CA MET A 1 0.29 -38.82 -8.62
C MET A 1 -0.38 -37.59 -8.05
N LEU A 2 -0.70 -37.58 -6.75
CA LEU A 2 -1.24 -36.40 -6.07
C LEU A 2 -0.06 -35.54 -5.62
N VAL A 3 0.16 -34.42 -6.30
CA VAL A 3 1.14 -33.41 -5.89
C VAL A 3 0.58 -32.74 -4.64
N LYS A 4 1.08 -33.14 -3.47
CA LYS A 4 0.85 -32.44 -2.19
C LYS A 4 1.44 -31.04 -2.33
N GLU A 5 0.60 -30.04 -2.61
CA GLU A 5 0.99 -28.64 -2.47
C GLU A 5 1.46 -28.42 -1.02
N LYS A 6 2.76 -28.13 -0.86
CA LYS A 6 3.32 -27.67 0.41
C LYS A 6 2.60 -26.38 0.80
N LYS A 7 1.60 -26.51 1.68
CA LYS A 7 0.87 -25.40 2.31
C LYS A 7 1.90 -24.52 3.05
N ARG A 8 2.40 -23.47 2.38
CA ARG A 8 3.26 -22.46 3.01
C ARG A 8 2.42 -21.82 4.12
N ARG A 9 2.89 -21.92 5.37
CA ARG A 9 2.31 -21.24 6.55
C ARG A 9 2.57 -19.73 6.47
N GLY A 10 2.03 -19.09 5.44
CA GLY A 10 1.95 -17.64 5.31
C GLY A 10 0.51 -17.30 4.99
N VAL A 11 -0.04 -16.31 5.68
CA VAL A 11 -1.37 -15.75 5.35
C VAL A 11 -1.38 -15.44 3.85
N LYS A 12 -2.44 -15.87 3.14
CA LYS A 12 -2.58 -15.64 1.70
C LYS A 12 -2.36 -14.15 1.44
N GLY A 13 -1.26 -13.81 0.76
CA GLY A 13 -0.92 -12.41 0.49
C GLY A 13 -2.05 -11.71 -0.28
N PHE A 14 -2.15 -10.39 -0.15
CA PHE A 14 -3.17 -9.62 -0.87
C PHE A 14 -3.06 -9.87 -2.38
N ASP A 15 -4.18 -10.27 -3.00
CA ASP A 15 -4.25 -10.53 -4.44
C ASP A 15 -4.54 -9.27 -5.25
N ILE A 16 -3.83 -8.20 -4.91
CA ILE A 16 -3.99 -6.87 -5.51
C ILE A 16 -2.81 -6.65 -6.45
N THR A 17 -3.12 -6.48 -7.73
CA THR A 17 -2.14 -6.31 -8.83
C THR A 17 -2.36 -5.04 -9.64
N LYS A 18 -3.45 -4.31 -9.39
CA LYS A 18 -3.87 -3.14 -10.17
C LYS A 18 -4.30 -2.00 -9.25
N LEU A 19 -4.23 -0.79 -9.79
CA LEU A 19 -4.83 0.43 -9.25
C LEU A 19 -6.17 0.70 -9.98
N PRO A 20 -7.16 1.35 -9.34
CA PRO A 20 -7.17 1.69 -7.93
C PRO A 20 -7.40 0.47 -7.03
N TYR A 21 -7.05 0.55 -5.75
CA TYR A 21 -7.39 -0.49 -4.75
C TYR A 21 -7.74 0.12 -3.40
N LYS A 22 -8.55 -0.60 -2.63
CA LYS A 22 -8.90 -0.21 -1.26
C LYS A 22 -8.07 -0.96 -0.24
N ILE A 23 -7.66 -0.26 0.82
CA ILE A 23 -6.92 -0.87 1.93
C ILE A 23 -7.16 -0.09 3.22
N LYS A 24 -7.07 -0.78 4.35
CA LYS A 24 -7.13 -0.15 5.67
C LYS A 24 -5.83 0.56 6.00
N MET A 25 -5.94 1.77 6.53
CA MET A 25 -4.82 2.44 7.18
C MET A 25 -4.52 1.76 8.52
N TYR A 26 -3.26 1.42 8.78
CA TYR A 26 -2.83 0.84 10.05
C TYR A 26 -2.82 1.86 11.19
N MET A 27 -2.81 1.36 12.43
CA MET A 27 -2.79 2.18 13.66
C MET A 27 -1.60 3.14 13.73
N ASN A 28 -0.48 2.79 13.09
CA ASN A 28 0.71 3.63 12.99
C ASN A 28 0.64 4.65 11.83
N ASN A 29 -0.53 4.87 11.24
CA ASN A 29 -0.76 5.76 10.08
C ASN A 29 -0.05 5.33 8.80
N GLN A 30 0.34 4.06 8.72
CA GLN A 30 0.95 3.49 7.52
C GLN A 30 -0.08 2.75 6.68
N ILE A 31 0.23 2.68 5.39
CA ILE A 31 -0.52 1.95 4.40
C ILE A 31 0.41 0.93 3.76
N LEU A 32 -0.10 -0.28 3.56
CA LEU A 32 0.61 -1.34 2.85
C LEU A 32 0.36 -1.22 1.34
N ILE A 33 1.43 -1.35 0.57
CA ILE A 33 1.41 -1.64 -0.86
C ILE A 33 1.75 -3.12 -1.00
N PRO A 34 0.80 -3.96 -1.45
CA PRO A 34 1.03 -5.39 -1.62
C PRO A 34 2.22 -5.70 -2.52
N ALA A 35 3.03 -6.70 -2.17
CA ALA A 35 4.17 -7.15 -2.97
C ALA A 35 3.83 -7.40 -4.45
N ARG A 36 2.66 -7.98 -4.72
CA ARG A 36 2.20 -8.23 -6.09
C ARG A 36 2.00 -6.92 -6.87
N LEU A 37 1.42 -5.90 -6.24
CA LEU A 37 1.26 -4.58 -6.83
C LEU A 37 2.62 -3.89 -7.01
N VAL A 38 3.52 -3.97 -6.03
CA VAL A 38 4.89 -3.42 -6.14
C VAL A 38 5.61 -3.97 -7.37
N ARG A 39 5.55 -5.29 -7.58
CA ARG A 39 6.13 -5.95 -8.76
C ARG A 39 5.43 -5.53 -10.05
N ALA A 40 4.10 -5.47 -10.05
CA ALA A 40 3.32 -5.09 -11.23
C ALA A 40 3.59 -3.64 -11.67
N LEU A 41 3.86 -2.74 -10.71
CA LEU A 41 4.19 -1.35 -10.97
C LEU A 41 5.69 -1.11 -11.24
N GLY A 42 6.55 -2.13 -11.05
CA GLY A 42 7.99 -1.98 -11.21
C GLY A 42 8.65 -1.06 -10.18
N ILE A 43 8.01 -0.78 -9.04
CA ILE A 43 8.50 0.15 -8.00
C ILE A 43 9.34 -0.55 -6.92
N GLY A 44 9.93 -1.70 -7.27
CA GLY A 44 10.73 -2.52 -6.36
C GLY A 44 11.88 -1.74 -5.74
N ASP A 45 12.64 -0.98 -6.52
CA ASP A 45 13.83 -0.28 -6.03
C ASP A 45 13.59 1.20 -5.70
N ALA A 46 12.38 1.70 -5.92
CA ALA A 46 12.01 3.07 -5.59
C ALA A 46 12.06 3.33 -4.07
N GLU A 47 12.76 4.38 -3.67
CA GLU A 47 12.79 4.84 -2.28
C GLU A 47 11.62 5.76 -1.93
N LYS A 48 11.11 6.48 -2.94
CA LYS A 48 10.01 7.43 -2.81
C LYS A 48 9.01 7.22 -3.92
N ALA A 49 7.77 7.58 -3.65
CA ALA A 49 6.73 7.60 -4.65
C ALA A 49 5.78 8.77 -4.42
N LYS A 50 5.23 9.26 -5.52
CA LYS A 50 4.07 10.14 -5.54
C LYS A 50 2.82 9.28 -5.57
N ILE A 51 1.99 9.40 -4.54
CA ILE A 51 0.85 8.54 -4.29
C ILE A 51 -0.41 9.40 -4.26
N THR A 52 -1.39 9.03 -5.07
CA THR A 52 -2.71 9.67 -5.05
C THR A 52 -3.65 8.82 -4.22
N ILE A 53 -4.18 9.39 -3.15
CA ILE A 53 -5.14 8.73 -2.26
C ILE A 53 -6.50 9.43 -2.35
N LYS A 54 -7.56 8.66 -2.21
CA LYS A 54 -8.93 9.13 -2.08
C LYS A 54 -9.52 8.60 -0.78
N TYR A 55 -10.12 9.49 -0.03
CA TYR A 55 -10.84 9.16 1.19
C TYR A 55 -12.10 10.01 1.27
N LYS A 56 -13.24 9.34 1.39
CA LYS A 56 -14.58 9.96 1.25
C LYS A 56 -14.66 10.70 -0.09
N ASN A 57 -14.95 12.00 -0.07
CA ASN A 57 -15.10 12.84 -1.27
C ASN A 57 -13.88 13.70 -1.58
N LYS A 58 -12.74 13.43 -0.93
CA LYS A 58 -11.50 14.19 -1.13
C LYS A 58 -10.42 13.29 -1.73
N GLN A 59 -9.63 13.87 -2.63
CA GLN A 59 -8.48 13.24 -3.24
C GLN A 59 -7.27 14.14 -3.04
N VAL A 60 -6.15 13.54 -2.66
CA VAL A 60 -4.90 14.27 -2.42
C VAL A 60 -3.74 13.47 -2.97
N GLU A 61 -2.71 14.19 -3.39
CA GLU A 61 -1.44 13.61 -3.80
C GLU A 61 -0.38 13.86 -2.72
N ILE A 62 0.37 12.81 -2.40
CA ILE A 62 1.41 12.86 -1.38
C ILE A 62 2.72 12.32 -1.94
N GLU A 63 3.82 12.89 -1.52
CA GLU A 63 5.14 12.28 -1.70
C GLU A 63 5.51 11.55 -0.41
N ALA A 64 5.81 10.27 -0.51
CA ALA A 64 6.13 9.45 0.65
C ALA A 64 7.28 8.50 0.39
N LYS A 65 8.04 8.22 1.46
CA LYS A 65 9.10 7.21 1.45
C LYS A 65 8.46 5.81 1.46
N LEU A 66 8.94 4.94 0.57
CA LEU A 66 8.57 3.54 0.49
C LEU A 66 9.47 2.73 1.44
N LEU A 67 8.91 2.35 2.58
CA LEU A 67 9.58 1.53 3.59
C LEU A 67 9.64 0.08 3.12
N LYS A 68 10.84 -0.51 3.16
CA LYS A 68 11.07 -1.92 2.80
C LYS A 68 10.67 -2.83 3.96
N THR A 69 9.95 -3.90 3.66
CA THR A 69 9.69 -4.98 4.61
C THR A 69 10.73 -6.10 4.49
N ARG A 70 11.14 -6.72 5.61
CA ARG A 70 12.30 -7.63 5.68
C ARG A 70 12.22 -8.89 4.81
N TYR A 71 11.02 -9.46 4.63
CA TYR A 71 10.82 -10.78 3.99
C TYR A 71 9.85 -10.76 2.80
N THR A 72 9.50 -9.57 2.29
CA THR A 72 8.54 -9.43 1.20
C THR A 72 8.83 -8.16 0.41
N ASP A 73 8.53 -8.17 -0.89
CA ASP A 73 8.60 -7.00 -1.76
C ASP A 73 7.51 -5.98 -1.49
N SER A 74 6.68 -6.21 -0.47
CA SER A 74 5.72 -5.21 -0.04
C SER A 74 6.45 -3.92 0.36
N ARG A 75 5.73 -2.82 0.20
CA ARG A 75 6.18 -1.51 0.66
C ARG A 75 5.17 -0.96 1.64
N GLN A 76 5.62 -0.13 2.55
CA GLN A 76 4.75 0.65 3.40
C GLN A 76 5.06 2.12 3.23
N PHE A 77 4.08 2.98 3.39
CA PHE A 77 4.30 4.42 3.44
C PHE A 77 3.44 5.03 4.54
N THR A 78 3.95 6.10 5.13
CA THR A 78 3.25 6.84 6.19
C THR A 78 2.49 7.99 5.56
N ILE A 79 1.23 8.20 5.96
CA ILE A 79 0.49 9.40 5.56
C ILE A 79 1.00 10.61 6.36
N PRO A 80 1.44 11.69 5.70
CA PRO A 80 1.87 12.91 6.37
C PRO A 80 0.80 13.46 7.32
N LYS A 81 1.24 14.02 8.46
CA LYS A 81 0.33 14.63 9.45
C LYS A 81 -0.63 15.68 8.84
N PRO A 82 -0.17 16.63 7.98
CA PRO A 82 -1.07 17.62 7.38
C PRO A 82 -2.20 16.99 6.58
N VAL A 83 -1.90 15.95 5.80
CA VAL A 83 -2.87 15.23 4.97
C VAL A 83 -3.88 14.46 5.83
N ARG A 84 -3.41 13.86 6.94
CA ARG A 84 -4.31 13.17 7.89
C ARG A 84 -5.31 14.13 8.51
N GLU A 85 -4.87 15.31 8.91
CA GLU A 85 -5.72 16.33 9.50
C GLU A 85 -6.71 16.90 8.49
N GLU A 86 -6.26 17.20 7.26
CA GLU A 86 -7.09 17.73 6.18
C GLU A 86 -8.22 16.77 5.76
N LEU A 87 -7.88 15.48 5.68
CA LEU A 87 -8.80 14.42 5.31
C LEU A 87 -9.60 13.87 6.50
N LYS A 88 -9.23 14.24 7.74
CA LYS A 88 -9.74 13.64 8.98
C LYS A 88 -9.67 12.11 8.95
N LEU A 89 -8.49 11.60 8.59
CA LEU A 89 -8.24 10.16 8.46
C LEU A 89 -8.24 9.47 9.83
N ILE A 90 -8.96 8.36 9.91
CA ILE A 90 -9.09 7.56 11.13
C ILE A 90 -8.36 6.22 10.93
N PRO A 91 -7.40 5.85 11.79
CA PRO A 91 -6.75 4.55 11.71
C PRO A 91 -7.75 3.40 11.81
N GLY A 92 -7.53 2.35 11.01
CA GLY A 92 -8.44 1.22 10.87
C GLY A 92 -9.50 1.38 9.78
N GLU A 93 -9.73 2.59 9.27
CA GLU A 93 -10.63 2.82 8.15
C GLU A 93 -9.99 2.53 6.79
N GLU A 94 -10.84 2.25 5.82
CA GLU A 94 -10.44 2.03 4.43
C GLU A 94 -10.23 3.35 3.69
N ILE A 95 -9.18 3.36 2.90
CA ILE A 95 -8.87 4.40 1.93
C ILE A 95 -8.74 3.76 0.55
N GLU A 96 -8.86 4.56 -0.49
CA GLU A 96 -8.65 4.13 -1.87
C GLU A 96 -7.33 4.71 -2.39
N ILE A 97 -6.44 3.85 -2.84
CA ILE A 97 -5.21 4.24 -3.53
C ILE A 97 -5.51 4.30 -5.02
N ILE A 98 -5.44 5.50 -5.57
CA ILE A 98 -5.80 5.80 -6.96
C ILE A 98 -4.59 5.62 -7.87
N ASN A 99 -3.43 6.11 -7.44
CA ASN A 99 -2.23 6.08 -8.26
C ASN A 99 -0.96 5.97 -7.40
N ILE A 100 0.08 5.35 -7.96
CA ILE A 100 1.42 5.28 -7.37
C ILE A 100 2.43 5.45 -8.51
N LYS A 101 3.27 6.49 -8.42
CA LYS A 101 4.36 6.75 -9.37
C LYS A 101 5.69 6.82 -8.61
N PRO A 102 6.72 6.06 -9.01
CA PRO A 102 8.05 6.22 -8.43
C PRO A 102 8.58 7.63 -8.73
N LEU A 103 9.37 8.16 -7.78
CA LEU A 103 10.12 9.41 -7.93
C LEU A 103 11.59 9.12 -8.15
#